data_AF-A0A2V7G8P2-F1
#
_entry.id   AF-A0A2V7G8P2-F1
#
_cell.length_a   1.000
_cell.length_b   1.000
_cell.length_c   1.000
_cell.angle_alpha   90.00
_cell.angle_beta   90.00
_cell.angle_gamma   90.00
#
_symmetry.space_group_name_H-M   'P 1'
#
loop_
_entity.id
_entity.type
_entity.pdbx_description
1 polymer ?
#
loop_
_entity_poly.entity_id
_entity_poly.type
_entity_poly.pdbx_seq_one_letter_code
_entity_poly.pdbx_strand_id
1 'polypeptide(L)'
;FAFIATELKAARPDLPAQWDDANRGRVTKGAAAAILANMYINAAVFTKDVGIAVSYNSCATVTLGSGTACDSASAYADSLLNSPQYALEDSFPKAFRYNNHLSKENIFVVRSLASDGLGLNFVMRALHYNQFTPAPWNGFAATADAYNAFSAADARRGIFLIGQQYDMNSGTPGVPVNNRQGTPLIFTDSIGDATAAHEDEGPRILKWPPDPKHVGPDNGNDFAYFRLGEIYLIKAEALLESGNAPGAKTWIDNLRARDFNPAQPVGAVTRDTIFRERLLELAGESKRRQDLIRFGLYTAARAIDDIPAHNLVARDATRVLMPIPQTQMDANPLLKQNAGY
;
A
#
# COMPACT_ATOMS: atom_id res chain seq x y z
N PHE A 1 -21.11 -0.09 -6.50
CA PHE A 1 -20.27 -1.15 -7.13
C PHE A 1 -20.59 -1.36 -8.61
N ALA A 2 -21.80 -1.82 -8.97
CA ALA A 2 -22.16 -2.23 -10.33
C ALA A 2 -21.90 -1.15 -11.41
N PHE A 3 -22.27 0.11 -11.14
CA PHE A 3 -22.03 1.23 -12.05
C PHE A 3 -20.55 1.33 -12.47
N ILE A 4 -19.64 1.44 -11.50
CA ILE A 4 -18.19 1.58 -11.75
C ILE A 4 -17.66 0.37 -12.54
N ALA A 5 -18.07 -0.85 -12.15
CA ALA A 5 -17.63 -2.06 -12.84
C ALA A 5 -18.10 -2.10 -14.30
N THR A 6 -19.34 -1.67 -14.58
CA THR A 6 -19.89 -1.59 -15.94
C THR A 6 -19.14 -0.55 -16.78
N GLU A 7 -18.94 0.66 -16.26
CA GLU A 7 -18.23 1.73 -16.99
C GLU A 7 -16.79 1.33 -17.33
N LEU A 8 -16.04 0.78 -16.36
CA LEU A 8 -14.67 0.34 -16.61
C LEU A 8 -14.60 -0.81 -17.62
N LYS A 9 -15.56 -1.73 -17.59
CA LYS A 9 -15.64 -2.82 -18.58
C LYS A 9 -15.93 -2.29 -19.98
N ALA A 10 -16.83 -1.31 -20.11
CA ALA A 10 -17.19 -0.70 -21.37
C ALA A 10 -16.03 0.11 -21.97
N ALA A 11 -15.31 0.87 -21.14
CA ALA A 11 -14.19 1.71 -21.61
C ALA A 11 -12.91 0.93 -21.91
N ARG A 12 -12.64 -0.18 -21.20
CA ARG A 12 -11.36 -0.91 -21.28
C ARG A 12 -10.94 -1.33 -22.71
N PRO A 13 -11.82 -1.82 -23.60
CA PRO A 13 -11.43 -2.19 -24.96
C PRO A 13 -10.81 -1.05 -25.77
N ASP A 14 -11.23 0.19 -25.51
CA ASP A 14 -10.84 1.39 -26.27
C ASP A 14 -9.62 2.12 -25.68
N LEU A 15 -9.21 1.77 -24.46
CA LEU A 15 -8.00 2.33 -23.85
C LEU A 15 -6.73 1.80 -24.53
N PRO A 16 -5.63 2.56 -24.57
CA PRO A 16 -4.38 2.04 -25.11
C PRO A 16 -3.73 1.04 -24.16
N ALA A 17 -2.90 0.18 -24.75
CA ALA A 17 -2.05 -0.76 -24.01
C ALA A 17 -1.04 -0.01 -23.12
N GLN A 18 -0.31 0.94 -23.71
CA GLN A 18 0.68 1.77 -23.04
C GLN A 18 0.58 3.21 -23.54
N TRP A 19 1.13 4.12 -22.75
CA TRP A 19 1.37 5.50 -23.10
C TRP A 19 2.87 5.72 -23.28
N ASP A 20 3.25 6.73 -24.05
CA ASP A 20 4.61 7.25 -24.02
C ASP A 20 4.92 7.93 -22.66
N ASP A 21 6.18 8.29 -22.43
CA ASP A 21 6.60 8.90 -21.17
C ASP A 21 5.88 10.23 -20.88
N ALA A 22 5.59 11.01 -21.93
CA ALA A 22 4.87 12.28 -21.82
C ALA A 22 3.43 12.09 -21.29
N ASN A 23 2.81 10.95 -21.60
CA ASN A 23 1.46 10.58 -21.20
C ASN A 23 1.40 9.54 -20.07
N ARG A 24 2.53 9.20 -19.43
CA ARG A 24 2.55 8.24 -18.32
C ARG A 24 1.67 8.70 -17.16
N GLY A 25 1.01 7.75 -16.51
CA GLY A 25 -0.01 8.02 -15.48
C GLY A 25 -1.43 8.21 -16.03
N ARG A 26 -1.63 8.29 -17.36
CA ARG A 26 -2.96 8.17 -17.96
C ARG A 26 -3.45 6.72 -17.91
N VAL A 27 -4.77 6.54 -17.86
CA VAL A 27 -5.39 5.21 -17.76
C VAL A 27 -5.12 4.39 -19.02
N THR A 28 -4.72 3.13 -18.84
CA THR A 28 -4.49 2.12 -19.89
C THR A 28 -5.44 0.93 -19.72
N LYS A 29 -5.44 -0.02 -20.67
CA LYS A 29 -6.12 -1.32 -20.51
C LYS A 29 -5.69 -2.04 -19.22
N GLY A 30 -4.41 -1.91 -18.85
CA GLY A 30 -3.85 -2.49 -17.63
C GLY A 30 -4.32 -1.78 -16.37
N ALA A 31 -4.36 -0.44 -16.37
CA ALA A 31 -4.89 0.32 -15.24
C ALA A 31 -6.37 -0.02 -14.96
N ALA A 32 -7.21 -0.08 -16.01
CA ALA A 32 -8.61 -0.50 -15.87
C ALA A 32 -8.73 -1.95 -15.35
N ALA A 33 -7.87 -2.87 -15.81
CA ALA A 33 -7.84 -4.24 -15.32
C ALA A 33 -7.44 -4.33 -13.84
N ALA A 34 -6.45 -3.55 -13.41
CA ALA A 34 -5.99 -3.53 -12.01
C ALA A 34 -7.07 -2.98 -11.07
N ILE A 35 -7.78 -1.92 -11.49
CA ILE A 35 -8.93 -1.38 -10.75
C ILE A 35 -10.02 -2.45 -10.64
N LEU A 36 -10.38 -3.11 -11.75
CA LEU A 36 -11.39 -4.17 -11.76
C LEU A 36 -10.98 -5.35 -10.87
N ALA A 37 -9.72 -5.81 -10.93
CA ALA A 37 -9.21 -6.86 -10.06
C ALA A 37 -9.33 -6.49 -8.57
N ASN A 38 -8.93 -5.27 -8.19
CA ASN A 38 -9.07 -4.76 -6.83
C ASN A 38 -10.54 -4.60 -6.41
N MET A 39 -11.42 -4.17 -7.31
CA MET A 39 -12.85 -4.07 -7.03
C MET A 39 -13.46 -5.44 -6.75
N TYR A 40 -13.17 -6.44 -7.58
CA TYR A 40 -13.77 -7.76 -7.46
C TYR A 40 -13.26 -8.55 -6.25
N ILE A 41 -11.98 -8.45 -5.89
CA ILE A 41 -11.48 -9.08 -4.65
C ILE A 41 -12.12 -8.47 -3.40
N ASN A 42 -12.56 -7.20 -3.48
CA ASN A 42 -13.28 -6.49 -2.41
C ASN A 42 -14.81 -6.49 -2.60
N ALA A 43 -15.36 -7.27 -3.54
CA ALA A 43 -16.77 -7.17 -3.92
C ALA A 43 -17.72 -7.33 -2.72
N ALA A 44 -17.45 -8.32 -1.85
CA ALA A 44 -18.30 -8.58 -0.67
C ALA A 44 -18.37 -7.40 0.32
N VAL A 45 -17.34 -6.53 0.35
CA VAL A 45 -17.39 -5.27 1.10
C VAL A 45 -18.21 -4.23 0.33
N PHE A 46 -17.99 -4.09 -0.97
CA PHE A 46 -18.56 -3.01 -1.80
C PHE A 46 -20.01 -3.22 -2.24
N THR A 47 -20.52 -4.46 -2.17
CA THR A 47 -21.91 -4.79 -2.45
C THR A 47 -22.73 -4.93 -1.17
N LYS A 48 -22.18 -4.53 -0.03
CA LYS A 48 -22.86 -4.62 1.26
C LYS A 48 -23.83 -3.43 1.40
N ASP A 49 -25.09 -3.67 1.08
CA ASP A 49 -26.14 -2.63 1.18
C ASP A 49 -26.54 -2.35 2.64
N VAL A 50 -26.37 -3.35 3.53
CA VAL A 50 -26.69 -3.23 4.96
C VAL A 50 -25.60 -3.85 5.83
N GLY A 51 -25.28 -3.15 6.93
CA GLY A 51 -24.35 -3.59 7.96
C GLY A 51 -22.89 -3.37 7.61
N ILE A 52 -22.02 -3.60 8.59
CA ILE A 52 -20.61 -3.21 8.53
C ILE A 52 -19.72 -4.44 8.33
N ALA A 53 -18.60 -4.29 7.61
CA ALA A 53 -17.58 -5.32 7.43
C ALA A 53 -16.78 -5.51 8.73
N VAL A 54 -17.25 -6.44 9.59
CA VAL A 54 -16.64 -6.78 10.89
C VAL A 54 -16.02 -8.19 10.95
N SER A 55 -16.08 -8.92 9.84
CA SER A 55 -15.48 -10.24 9.65
C SER A 55 -14.79 -10.30 8.28
N TYR A 56 -14.10 -11.39 7.96
CA TYR A 56 -13.55 -11.57 6.62
C TYR A 56 -14.67 -11.59 5.55
N ASN A 57 -14.50 -10.78 4.50
CA ASN A 57 -15.43 -10.63 3.38
C ASN A 57 -14.82 -11.27 2.12
N SER A 58 -15.18 -12.53 1.87
CA SER A 58 -14.67 -13.30 0.73
C SER A 58 -15.33 -12.87 -0.59
N CYS A 59 -14.54 -12.70 -1.65
CA CYS A 59 -15.05 -12.50 -3.01
C CYS A 59 -15.91 -13.67 -3.51
N ALA A 60 -15.80 -14.87 -2.92
CA ALA A 60 -16.54 -16.05 -3.34
C ALA A 60 -18.02 -15.96 -2.96
N THR A 61 -18.35 -15.09 -2.01
CA THR A 61 -19.73 -14.86 -1.55
C THR A 61 -20.56 -13.98 -2.50
N VAL A 62 -19.93 -13.35 -3.48
CA VAL A 62 -20.62 -12.49 -4.45
C VAL A 62 -20.71 -13.21 -5.79
N THR A 63 -21.92 -13.61 -6.16
CA THR A 63 -22.21 -14.21 -7.47
C THR A 63 -22.30 -13.14 -8.56
N LEU A 64 -21.64 -13.38 -9.69
CA LEU A 64 -21.65 -12.53 -10.88
C LEU A 64 -21.91 -13.41 -12.12
N GLY A 65 -23.16 -13.44 -12.58
CA GLY A 65 -23.56 -14.34 -13.67
C GLY A 65 -23.41 -15.80 -13.25
N SER A 66 -22.65 -16.58 -14.02
CA SER A 66 -22.38 -18.00 -13.75
C SER A 66 -21.18 -18.25 -12.81
N GLY A 67 -20.45 -17.21 -12.41
CA GLY A 67 -19.28 -17.32 -11.55
C GLY A 67 -19.37 -16.44 -10.31
N THR A 68 -18.24 -16.27 -9.64
CA THR A 68 -18.07 -15.43 -8.45
C THR A 68 -17.25 -14.18 -8.76
N ALA A 69 -17.21 -13.24 -7.81
CA ALA A 69 -16.27 -12.14 -7.88
C ALA A 69 -14.82 -12.61 -7.77
N CYS A 70 -14.51 -13.75 -7.14
CA CYS A 70 -13.16 -14.31 -7.18
C CYS A 70 -12.74 -14.69 -8.60
N ASP A 71 -13.64 -15.31 -9.37
CA ASP A 71 -13.35 -15.69 -10.76
C ASP A 71 -13.08 -14.45 -11.62
N SER A 72 -13.85 -13.38 -11.40
CA SER A 72 -13.63 -12.10 -12.07
C SER A 72 -12.31 -11.45 -11.65
N ALA A 73 -12.01 -11.39 -10.34
CA ALA A 73 -10.74 -10.86 -9.83
C ALA A 73 -9.53 -11.61 -10.42
N SER A 74 -9.61 -12.94 -10.42
CA SER A 74 -8.63 -13.83 -11.01
C SER A 74 -8.44 -13.58 -12.51
N ALA A 75 -9.53 -13.46 -13.28
CA ALA A 75 -9.45 -13.24 -14.73
C ALA A 75 -8.79 -11.89 -15.09
N TYR A 76 -9.08 -10.81 -14.36
CA TYR A 76 -8.40 -9.53 -14.58
C TYR A 76 -6.94 -9.58 -14.13
N ALA A 77 -6.63 -10.28 -13.03
CA ALA A 77 -5.25 -10.53 -12.63
C ALA A 77 -4.48 -11.30 -13.71
N ASP A 78 -5.05 -12.38 -14.26
CA ASP A 78 -4.44 -13.16 -15.35
C ASP A 78 -4.17 -12.30 -16.59
N SER A 79 -5.06 -11.36 -16.91
CA SER A 79 -4.84 -10.46 -18.05
C SER A 79 -3.64 -9.51 -17.88
N LEU A 80 -3.24 -9.25 -16.63
CA LEU A 80 -2.05 -8.45 -16.30
C LEU A 80 -0.81 -9.34 -16.20
N LEU A 81 -0.93 -10.48 -15.52
CA LEU A 81 0.17 -11.43 -15.28
C LEU A 81 0.66 -12.09 -16.58
N ASN A 82 -0.22 -12.28 -17.56
CA ASN A 82 0.12 -12.84 -18.87
C ASN A 82 0.43 -11.76 -19.92
N SER A 83 0.41 -10.47 -19.54
CA SER A 83 0.71 -9.38 -20.46
C SER A 83 2.22 -9.27 -20.68
N PRO A 84 2.71 -9.11 -21.92
CA PRO A 84 4.14 -8.88 -22.17
C PRO A 84 4.63 -7.50 -21.69
N GLN A 85 3.71 -6.63 -21.25
CA GLN A 85 4.01 -5.26 -20.83
C GLN A 85 4.47 -5.17 -19.38
N TYR A 86 4.07 -6.12 -18.54
CA TYR A 86 4.30 -6.06 -17.10
C TYR A 86 5.17 -7.23 -16.65
N ALA A 87 6.04 -6.96 -15.69
CA ALA A 87 6.86 -7.98 -15.04
C ALA A 87 7.19 -7.52 -13.63
N LEU A 88 7.39 -8.45 -12.70
CA LEU A 88 8.01 -8.12 -11.41
C LEU A 88 9.41 -7.58 -11.67
N GLU A 89 9.81 -6.57 -10.91
CA GLU A 89 11.21 -6.17 -10.89
C GLU A 89 12.07 -7.27 -10.28
N ASP A 90 13.35 -7.32 -10.66
CA ASP A 90 14.31 -8.25 -10.06
C ASP A 90 14.63 -7.94 -8.59
N SER A 91 14.23 -6.75 -8.12
CA SER A 91 14.45 -6.28 -6.76
C SER A 91 13.37 -5.28 -6.37
N PHE A 92 12.81 -5.45 -5.18
CA PHE A 92 11.72 -4.63 -4.66
C PHE A 92 11.95 -3.10 -4.77
N PRO A 93 13.14 -2.54 -4.46
CA PRO A 93 13.34 -1.10 -4.50
C PRO A 93 13.19 -0.47 -5.90
N LYS A 94 13.38 -1.23 -6.99
CA LYS A 94 13.32 -0.67 -8.35
C LYS A 94 11.96 -0.09 -8.72
N ALA A 95 10.88 -0.61 -8.15
CA ALA A 95 9.53 -0.08 -8.36
C ALA A 95 9.31 1.32 -7.75
N PHE A 96 10.21 1.81 -6.90
CA PHE A 96 10.00 3.02 -6.08
C PHE A 96 11.08 4.11 -6.21
N ARG A 97 12.19 3.84 -6.90
CA ARG A 97 13.28 4.81 -7.13
C ARG A 97 12.83 5.96 -8.04
N TYR A 98 13.63 7.02 -8.11
CA TYR A 98 13.32 8.22 -8.91
C TYR A 98 13.12 7.94 -10.41
N ASN A 99 13.69 6.85 -10.92
CA ASN A 99 13.53 6.40 -12.30
C ASN A 99 12.49 5.27 -12.44
N ASN A 100 11.58 5.09 -11.48
CA ASN A 100 10.59 4.02 -11.49
C ASN A 100 9.51 4.13 -12.58
N HIS A 101 9.49 5.20 -13.37
CA HIS A 101 8.75 5.25 -14.63
C HIS A 101 9.24 4.22 -15.65
N LEU A 102 10.48 3.71 -15.50
CA LEU A 102 11.03 2.61 -16.29
C LEU A 102 10.61 1.23 -15.76
N SER A 103 9.99 1.17 -14.58
CA SER A 103 9.63 -0.10 -13.96
C SER A 103 8.50 -0.78 -14.73
N LYS A 104 8.70 -2.05 -15.09
CA LYS A 104 7.65 -2.88 -15.69
C LYS A 104 6.67 -3.42 -14.65
N GLU A 105 6.96 -3.23 -13.38
CA GLU A 105 6.06 -3.64 -12.30
C GLU A 105 4.93 -2.63 -12.10
N ASN A 106 5.16 -1.37 -12.44
CA ASN A 106 4.20 -0.28 -12.23
C ASN A 106 3.10 -0.29 -13.32
N ILE A 107 1.83 -0.42 -12.90
CA ILE A 107 0.67 -0.56 -13.80
C ILE A 107 -0.06 0.77 -13.96
N PHE A 108 -0.31 1.46 -12.84
CA PHE A 108 -0.97 2.76 -12.80
C PHE A 108 -0.33 3.62 -11.72
N VAL A 109 0.12 4.81 -12.12
CA VAL A 109 0.91 5.70 -11.28
C VAL A 109 0.28 7.08 -11.20
N VAL A 110 0.43 7.73 -10.06
CA VAL A 110 0.35 9.20 -9.96
C VAL A 110 1.72 9.73 -10.32
N ARG A 111 1.81 10.38 -11.48
CA ARG A 111 3.05 10.94 -11.98
C ARG A 111 3.54 12.07 -11.09
N SER A 112 4.84 12.06 -10.77
CA SER A 112 5.51 13.14 -10.06
C SER A 112 6.69 13.66 -10.89
N LEU A 113 7.09 14.91 -10.67
CA LEU A 113 8.22 15.55 -11.32
C LEU A 113 9.14 16.16 -10.27
N ALA A 114 10.44 16.12 -10.52
CA ALA A 114 11.40 16.93 -9.78
C ALA A 114 11.29 18.40 -10.22
N SER A 115 10.19 19.05 -9.83
CA SER A 115 9.82 20.40 -10.19
C SER A 115 8.93 20.98 -9.09
N ASP A 116 9.06 22.29 -8.87
CA ASP A 116 8.34 23.02 -7.83
C ASP A 116 6.83 22.73 -7.86
N GLY A 117 6.31 22.18 -6.75
CA GLY A 117 4.90 21.88 -6.54
C GLY A 117 4.35 20.66 -7.30
N LEU A 118 5.18 19.93 -8.03
CA LEU A 118 4.76 18.79 -8.87
C LEU A 118 5.38 17.45 -8.46
N GLY A 119 6.16 17.41 -7.38
CA GLY A 119 6.89 16.22 -6.97
C GLY A 119 6.29 15.45 -5.81
N LEU A 120 6.85 14.26 -5.61
CA LEU A 120 6.54 13.44 -4.44
C LEU A 120 7.34 13.95 -3.24
N ASN A 121 6.64 14.42 -2.21
CA ASN A 121 7.27 14.97 -1.01
C ASN A 121 7.33 13.99 0.17
N PHE A 122 7.28 12.68 -0.09
CA PHE A 122 7.29 11.68 0.98
C PHE A 122 8.57 11.71 1.81
N VAL A 123 9.71 12.07 1.21
CA VAL A 123 10.97 12.27 1.94
C VAL A 123 10.82 13.31 3.05
N MET A 124 10.06 14.38 2.81
CA MET A 124 9.81 15.43 3.81
C MET A 124 8.99 14.90 4.98
N ARG A 125 8.10 13.94 4.74
CA ARG A 125 7.24 13.34 5.77
C ARG A 125 7.98 12.28 6.58
N ALA A 126 8.94 11.59 5.96
CA ALA A 126 9.63 10.44 6.54
C ALA A 126 10.92 10.81 7.27
N LEU A 127 11.71 11.74 6.73
CA LEU A 127 13.04 12.07 7.25
C LEU A 127 12.97 13.06 8.42
N HIS A 128 13.99 13.03 9.26
CA HIS A 128 14.24 14.00 10.33
C HIS A 128 14.79 15.33 9.79
N TYR A 129 14.62 16.42 10.55
CA TYR A 129 15.03 17.79 10.21
C TYR A 129 16.49 17.91 9.70
N ASN A 130 17.37 17.06 10.23
CA ASN A 130 18.81 17.09 9.97
C ASN A 130 19.28 16.08 8.90
N GLN A 131 18.37 15.36 8.24
CA GLN A 131 18.73 14.33 7.25
C GLN A 131 18.74 14.83 5.81
N PHE A 132 18.13 15.97 5.51
CA PHE A 132 17.91 16.42 4.13
C PHE A 132 17.74 17.94 4.05
N THR A 133 17.95 18.49 2.87
CA THR A 133 17.77 19.90 2.53
C THR A 133 16.79 20.00 1.36
N PRO A 134 15.67 20.75 1.49
CA PRO A 134 15.24 21.51 2.66
C PRO A 134 14.91 20.62 3.87
N ALA A 135 14.94 21.20 5.07
CA ALA A 135 14.68 20.48 6.31
C ALA A 135 13.32 19.74 6.26
N PRO A 136 13.30 18.41 6.41
CA PRO A 136 12.09 17.60 6.51
C PRO A 136 11.22 17.93 7.73
N TRP A 137 10.13 17.20 7.90
CA TRP A 137 9.12 17.46 8.93
C TRP A 137 9.18 16.50 10.11
N ASN A 138 9.97 15.42 10.00
CA ASN A 138 10.03 14.34 10.98
C ASN A 138 8.62 13.80 11.33
N GLY A 139 7.81 13.57 10.30
CA GLY A 139 6.38 13.33 10.43
C GLY A 139 6.04 11.90 10.83
N PHE A 140 5.76 11.05 9.84
CA PHE A 140 5.13 9.76 10.10
C PHE A 140 6.13 8.68 10.52
N ALA A 141 5.77 7.96 11.57
CA ALA A 141 6.40 6.74 12.02
C ALA A 141 5.51 5.52 11.73
N ALA A 142 6.12 4.39 11.40
CA ALA A 142 5.44 3.09 11.38
C ALA A 142 5.28 2.55 12.80
N THR A 143 4.33 1.64 13.00
CA THR A 143 4.22 0.92 14.28
C THR A 143 5.30 -0.14 14.40
N ALA A 144 5.66 -0.48 15.65
CA ALA A 144 6.52 -1.62 15.95
C ALA A 144 5.98 -2.91 15.31
N ASP A 145 4.66 -3.15 15.40
CA ASP A 145 4.01 -4.30 14.76
C ASP A 145 4.25 -4.37 13.25
N ALA A 146 4.20 -3.22 12.56
CA ALA A 146 4.42 -3.19 11.12
C ALA A 146 5.88 -3.50 10.77
N TYR A 147 6.84 -2.96 11.52
CA TYR A 147 8.26 -3.24 11.32
C TYR A 147 8.64 -4.68 11.69
N ASN A 148 8.17 -5.17 12.83
CA ASN A 148 8.45 -6.51 13.34
C ASN A 148 7.73 -7.62 12.57
N ALA A 149 6.75 -7.28 11.73
CA ALA A 149 6.18 -8.24 10.78
C ALA A 149 7.22 -8.72 9.75
N PHE A 150 8.26 -7.93 9.46
CA PHE A 150 9.31 -8.31 8.53
C PHE A 150 10.41 -9.09 9.25
N SER A 151 10.81 -10.25 8.70
CA SER A 151 12.00 -10.93 9.23
C SER A 151 13.26 -10.18 8.81
N ALA A 152 14.37 -10.40 9.51
CA ALA A 152 15.66 -9.80 9.12
C ALA A 152 16.16 -10.26 7.75
N ALA A 153 15.67 -11.40 7.24
CA ALA A 153 16.00 -11.94 5.93
C ALA A 153 15.13 -11.38 4.79
N ASP A 154 14.05 -10.66 5.11
CA ASP A 154 13.15 -10.07 4.12
C ASP A 154 13.74 -8.74 3.62
N ALA A 155 14.17 -8.70 2.36
CA ALA A 155 14.76 -7.51 1.75
C ALA A 155 13.82 -6.29 1.76
N ARG A 156 12.50 -6.51 1.81
CA ARG A 156 11.49 -5.43 1.89
C ARG A 156 11.56 -4.68 3.21
N ARG A 157 12.12 -5.28 4.27
CA ARG A 157 12.38 -4.59 5.55
C ARG A 157 13.27 -3.35 5.37
N GLY A 158 14.06 -3.31 4.29
CA GLY A 158 14.93 -2.17 3.95
C GLY A 158 14.18 -0.85 3.64
N ILE A 159 12.86 -0.84 3.57
CA ILE A 159 12.09 0.42 3.48
C ILE A 159 12.03 1.17 4.80
N PHE A 160 12.34 0.52 5.92
CA PHE A 160 12.30 1.16 7.25
C PHE A 160 13.68 1.67 7.63
N LEU A 161 13.75 2.94 8.01
CA LEU A 161 14.91 3.52 8.66
C LEU A 161 14.82 3.25 10.17
N ILE A 162 15.81 2.53 10.68
CA ILE A 162 16.03 2.17 12.08
C ILE A 162 17.52 2.28 12.37
N GLY A 163 17.88 2.59 13.62
CA GLY A 163 19.27 2.71 14.05
C GLY A 163 19.87 4.07 13.69
N GLN A 164 21.20 4.13 13.56
CA GLN A 164 21.91 5.35 13.18
C GLN A 164 21.41 5.89 11.85
N GLN A 165 21.09 7.18 11.84
CA GLN A 165 20.62 7.90 10.67
C GLN A 165 21.75 8.68 9.99
N TYR A 166 21.57 8.90 8.69
CA TYR A 166 22.58 9.49 7.82
C TYR A 166 22.00 10.63 6.97
N ASP A 167 22.90 11.49 6.46
CA ASP A 167 22.58 12.54 5.49
C ASP A 167 22.14 11.93 4.15
N MET A 168 21.05 12.46 3.59
CA MET A 168 20.36 11.98 2.40
C MET A 168 20.46 12.95 1.19
N ASN A 169 21.23 14.03 1.26
CA ASN A 169 21.37 15.07 0.22
C ASN A 169 22.09 14.65 -1.08
N SER A 170 22.12 13.35 -1.40
CA SER A 170 22.56 12.75 -2.68
C SER A 170 24.07 12.69 -3.01
N GLY A 171 24.98 13.11 -2.12
CA GLY A 171 26.42 13.18 -2.44
C GLY A 171 27.39 12.34 -1.59
N THR A 172 27.08 12.06 -0.33
CA THR A 172 28.03 11.37 0.56
C THR A 172 27.28 10.35 1.42
N PRO A 173 27.15 9.10 0.93
CA PRO A 173 26.58 8.03 1.74
C PRO A 173 27.34 7.86 3.05
N GLY A 174 26.62 7.62 4.14
CA GLY A 174 27.23 7.20 5.40
C GLY A 174 27.74 8.31 6.31
N VAL A 175 27.42 9.59 6.05
CA VAL A 175 27.68 10.68 7.01
C VAL A 175 26.62 10.62 8.11
N PRO A 176 26.97 10.24 9.36
CA PRO A 176 25.99 10.15 10.44
C PRO A 176 25.48 11.55 10.79
N VAL A 177 24.20 11.65 11.12
CA VAL A 177 23.59 12.90 11.57
C VAL A 177 23.22 12.83 13.04
N ASN A 178 23.18 14.00 13.67
CA ASN A 178 22.72 14.18 15.03
C ASN A 178 21.25 14.62 15.07
N ASN A 179 20.57 14.40 16.18
CA ASN A 179 19.26 14.97 16.49
C ASN A 179 19.39 16.47 16.82
N ARG A 180 18.29 17.13 17.24
CA ARG A 180 18.33 18.58 17.53
C ARG A 180 19.14 18.94 18.77
N GLN A 181 19.41 17.98 19.65
CA GLN A 181 20.22 18.15 20.86
C GLN A 181 21.71 17.90 20.60
N GLY A 182 22.10 17.55 19.37
CA GLY A 182 23.50 17.33 19.01
C GLY A 182 24.04 15.95 19.36
N THR A 183 23.19 15.00 19.76
CA THR A 183 23.56 13.58 19.96
C THR A 183 23.25 12.76 18.71
N PRO A 184 23.87 11.58 18.50
CA PRO A 184 23.59 10.74 17.34
C PRO A 184 22.08 10.49 17.17
N LEU A 185 21.56 10.69 15.96
CA LEU A 185 20.16 10.40 15.65
C LEU A 185 19.98 8.90 15.45
N ILE A 186 19.32 8.25 16.40
CA ILE A 186 19.09 6.79 16.39
C ILE A 186 17.58 6.51 16.37
N PHE A 187 17.04 6.09 15.23
CA PHE A 187 15.62 5.70 15.19
C PHE A 187 15.38 4.37 15.91
N THR A 188 14.46 4.37 16.88
CA THR A 188 14.06 3.16 17.61
C THR A 188 12.98 2.38 16.86
N ASP A 189 12.81 1.10 17.21
CA ASP A 189 11.79 0.21 16.61
C ASP A 189 10.39 0.40 17.19
N SER A 190 10.25 1.26 18.20
CA SER A 190 9.06 1.42 19.02
C SER A 190 8.77 2.90 19.29
N ILE A 191 7.50 3.19 19.54
CA ILE A 191 7.03 4.50 19.98
C ILE A 191 6.51 4.29 21.39
N GLY A 192 7.06 5.02 22.37
CA GLY A 192 6.68 4.87 23.77
C GLY A 192 5.29 5.44 24.03
N ASP A 193 5.09 6.70 23.69
CA ASP A 193 3.79 7.39 23.77
C ASP A 193 3.52 8.15 22.47
N ALA A 194 2.54 7.70 21.69
CA ALA A 194 2.20 8.33 20.41
C ALA A 194 1.69 9.78 20.55
N THR A 195 1.31 10.23 21.75
CA THR A 195 0.90 11.61 22.04
C THR A 195 2.06 12.52 22.45
N ALA A 196 3.21 11.92 22.79
CA ALA A 196 4.40 12.61 23.29
C ALA A 196 5.71 12.00 22.75
N ALA A 197 5.66 11.43 21.55
CA ALA A 197 6.79 10.69 20.98
C ALA A 197 8.00 11.61 20.78
N HIS A 198 9.18 11.09 21.13
CA HIS A 198 10.44 11.76 20.83
C HIS A 198 10.73 11.74 19.32
N GLU A 199 11.59 12.65 18.87
CA GLU A 199 11.87 12.84 17.45
C GLU A 199 12.54 11.64 16.78
N ASP A 200 13.16 10.80 17.59
CA ASP A 200 13.88 9.59 17.25
C ASP A 200 13.06 8.30 17.47
N GLU A 201 11.82 8.40 17.95
CA GLU A 201 11.01 7.22 18.22
C GLU A 201 10.27 6.69 16.99
N GLY A 202 10.44 5.40 16.71
CA GLY A 202 9.69 4.64 15.71
C GLY A 202 10.36 4.50 14.33
N PRO A 203 10.10 3.40 13.60
CA PRO A 203 10.61 3.21 12.24
C PRO A 203 10.09 4.27 11.26
N ARG A 204 10.95 4.88 10.44
CA ARG A 204 10.51 5.78 9.35
C ARG A 204 10.43 5.04 8.02
N ILE A 205 9.39 5.27 7.23
CA ILE A 205 9.24 4.61 5.91
C ILE A 205 9.90 5.45 4.82
N LEU A 206 11.06 5.01 4.32
CA LEU A 206 11.75 5.58 3.16
C LEU A 206 11.67 4.63 1.95
N LYS A 207 10.44 4.30 1.55
CA LYS A 207 10.20 3.43 0.39
C LYS A 207 10.48 4.12 -0.94
N TRP A 208 10.22 5.43 -1.02
CA TRP A 208 10.59 6.30 -2.13
C TRP A 208 11.80 7.14 -1.72
N PRO A 209 13.03 6.77 -2.11
CA PRO A 209 14.23 7.50 -1.72
C PRO A 209 14.32 8.84 -2.45
N PRO A 210 15.15 9.79 -1.95
CA PRO A 210 15.37 11.06 -2.61
C PRO A 210 15.81 10.91 -4.07
N ASP A 211 15.23 11.74 -4.93
CA ASP A 211 15.69 11.92 -6.30
C ASP A 211 16.93 12.81 -6.29
N PRO A 212 18.09 12.38 -6.84
CA PRO A 212 19.27 13.25 -6.95
C PRO A 212 19.03 14.55 -7.72
N LYS A 213 17.94 14.64 -8.50
CA LYS A 213 17.53 15.82 -9.27
C LYS A 213 16.37 16.59 -8.63
N HIS A 214 15.98 16.26 -7.39
CA HIS A 214 14.86 16.90 -6.70
C HIS A 214 14.95 18.44 -6.73
N VAL A 215 13.80 19.10 -6.72
CA VAL A 215 13.70 20.57 -6.59
C VAL A 215 13.04 20.86 -5.26
N GLY A 216 13.80 21.36 -4.29
CA GLY A 216 13.28 21.58 -2.94
C GLY A 216 12.70 20.27 -2.36
N PRO A 217 11.42 20.25 -1.93
CA PRO A 217 10.78 19.04 -1.41
C PRO A 217 10.31 18.05 -2.49
N ASP A 218 10.36 18.43 -3.76
CA ASP A 218 9.70 17.74 -4.88
C ASP A 218 10.63 16.72 -5.56
N ASN A 219 10.32 15.43 -5.39
CA ASN A 219 11.08 14.32 -5.98
C ASN A 219 10.36 13.73 -7.19
N GLY A 220 11.11 13.23 -8.18
CA GLY A 220 10.57 12.69 -9.43
C GLY A 220 10.05 11.25 -9.38
N ASN A 221 10.02 10.60 -8.20
CA ASN A 221 9.52 9.24 -8.07
C ASN A 221 8.00 9.20 -8.28
N ASP A 222 7.53 8.40 -9.23
CA ASP A 222 6.09 8.22 -9.43
C ASP A 222 5.50 7.39 -8.28
N PHE A 223 4.28 7.72 -7.83
CA PHE A 223 3.57 6.92 -6.84
C PHE A 223 2.75 5.84 -7.55
N ALA A 224 3.20 4.58 -7.48
CA ALA A 224 2.46 3.46 -8.05
C ALA A 224 1.21 3.16 -7.22
N TYR A 225 0.03 3.47 -7.77
CA TYR A 225 -1.24 3.13 -7.16
C TYR A 225 -1.60 1.66 -7.40
N PHE A 226 -1.22 1.10 -8.56
CA PHE A 226 -1.26 -0.33 -8.81
C PHE A 226 0.07 -0.79 -9.40
N ARG A 227 0.58 -1.91 -8.88
CA ARG A 227 1.77 -2.59 -9.39
C ARG A 227 1.58 -4.10 -9.35
N LEU A 228 2.40 -4.83 -10.09
CA LEU A 228 2.19 -6.26 -10.31
C LEU A 228 2.29 -7.08 -9.02
N GLY A 229 3.08 -6.68 -8.01
CA GLY A 229 3.08 -7.35 -6.70
C GLY A 229 1.71 -7.40 -6.01
N GLU A 230 0.87 -6.36 -6.14
CA GLU A 230 -0.52 -6.43 -5.66
C GLU A 230 -1.35 -7.45 -6.46
N ILE A 231 -1.13 -7.54 -7.77
CA ILE A 231 -1.86 -8.44 -8.66
C ILE A 231 -1.54 -9.91 -8.37
N TYR A 232 -0.28 -10.23 -8.05
CA TYR A 232 0.12 -11.56 -7.55
C TYR A 232 -0.70 -11.94 -6.31
N LEU A 233 -0.87 -11.02 -5.37
CA LEU A 233 -1.61 -11.26 -4.13
C LEU A 233 -3.12 -11.33 -4.36
N ILE A 234 -3.68 -10.53 -5.29
CA ILE A 234 -5.09 -10.66 -5.68
C ILE A 234 -5.35 -12.04 -6.32
N LYS A 235 -4.46 -12.49 -7.21
CA LYS A 235 -4.57 -13.81 -7.84
C LYS A 235 -4.47 -14.93 -6.82
N ALA A 236 -3.48 -14.86 -5.92
CA ALA A 236 -3.30 -15.86 -4.87
C ALA A 236 -4.53 -15.94 -3.95
N GLU A 237 -5.07 -14.79 -3.55
CA GLU A 237 -6.24 -14.74 -2.69
C GLU A 237 -7.50 -15.27 -3.38
N ALA A 238 -7.75 -14.87 -4.63
CA ALA A 238 -8.88 -15.38 -5.39
C ALA A 238 -8.81 -16.92 -5.57
N LEU A 239 -7.61 -17.47 -5.83
CA LEU A 239 -7.43 -18.92 -5.92
C LEU A 239 -7.67 -19.63 -4.59
N LEU A 240 -7.18 -19.06 -3.47
CA LEU A 240 -7.42 -19.62 -2.14
C LEU A 240 -8.92 -19.69 -1.85
N GLU A 241 -9.65 -18.61 -2.11
CA GLU A 241 -11.09 -18.52 -1.85
C GLU A 241 -11.92 -19.41 -2.79
N SER A 242 -11.43 -19.69 -4.00
CA SER A 242 -12.00 -20.68 -4.91
C SER A 242 -11.57 -22.14 -4.60
N GLY A 243 -10.91 -22.38 -3.46
CA GLY A 243 -10.52 -23.73 -3.01
C GLY A 243 -9.21 -24.27 -3.59
N ASN A 244 -8.44 -23.46 -4.31
CA ASN A 244 -7.15 -23.83 -4.92
C ASN A 244 -5.96 -23.29 -4.12
N ALA A 245 -5.77 -23.80 -2.89
CA ALA A 245 -4.62 -23.46 -2.05
C ALA A 245 -3.25 -23.76 -2.69
N PRO A 246 -3.04 -24.88 -3.42
CA PRO A 246 -1.77 -25.12 -4.11
C PRO A 246 -1.43 -24.04 -5.16
N GLY A 247 -2.43 -23.61 -5.95
CA GLY A 247 -2.24 -22.53 -6.91
C GLY A 247 -1.95 -21.19 -6.23
N ALA A 248 -2.65 -20.89 -5.13
CA ALA A 248 -2.38 -19.69 -4.33
C ALA A 248 -0.93 -19.67 -3.82
N LYS A 249 -0.43 -20.81 -3.34
CA LYS A 249 0.95 -20.97 -2.87
C LYS A 249 1.97 -20.64 -3.96
N THR A 250 1.77 -21.12 -5.19
CA THR A 250 2.68 -20.82 -6.31
C THR A 250 2.84 -19.31 -6.51
N TRP A 251 1.75 -18.54 -6.49
CA TRP A 251 1.82 -17.08 -6.69
C TRP A 251 2.51 -16.36 -5.53
N ILE A 252 2.25 -16.76 -4.28
CA ILE A 252 2.91 -16.17 -3.11
C ILE A 252 4.41 -16.48 -3.12
N ASP A 253 4.79 -17.73 -3.37
CA ASP A 253 6.20 -18.14 -3.38
C ASP A 253 6.98 -17.44 -4.51
N ASN A 254 6.37 -17.30 -5.69
CA ASN A 254 6.98 -16.58 -6.80
C ASN A 254 7.21 -15.09 -6.48
N LEU A 255 6.27 -14.45 -5.78
CA LEU A 255 6.45 -13.07 -5.31
C LEU A 255 7.60 -12.98 -4.29
N ARG A 256 7.60 -13.88 -3.31
CA ARG A 256 8.62 -13.93 -2.24
C ARG A 256 10.01 -14.25 -2.76
N ALA A 257 10.14 -15.01 -3.85
CA ALA A 257 11.44 -15.36 -4.42
C ALA A 257 12.29 -14.14 -4.81
N ARG A 258 11.68 -12.97 -5.07
CA ARG A 258 12.38 -11.70 -5.31
C ARG A 258 13.05 -11.13 -4.06
N ASP A 259 12.49 -11.41 -2.88
CA ASP A 259 12.77 -10.66 -1.64
C ASP A 259 13.56 -11.46 -0.59
N PHE A 260 13.82 -12.75 -0.85
CA PHE A 260 14.53 -13.64 0.06
C PHE A 260 15.69 -14.37 -0.65
N ASN A 261 16.90 -14.26 -0.09
CA ASN A 261 18.07 -15.00 -0.53
C ASN A 261 18.80 -15.65 0.67
N PRO A 262 18.77 -16.99 0.83
CA PRO A 262 18.09 -17.97 -0.03
C PRO A 262 16.55 -17.84 0.03
N ALA A 263 15.86 -18.39 -0.98
CA ALA A 263 14.41 -18.33 -1.07
C ALA A 263 13.72 -18.92 0.19
N GLN A 264 12.69 -18.24 0.68
CA GLN A 264 11.89 -18.68 1.84
C GLN A 264 10.41 -18.83 1.45
N PRO A 265 10.01 -19.97 0.85
CA PRO A 265 8.62 -20.23 0.50
C PRO A 265 7.74 -20.33 1.76
N VAL A 266 6.46 -19.99 1.62
CA VAL A 266 5.51 -20.10 2.75
C VAL A 266 5.14 -21.55 3.04
N GLY A 267 4.63 -21.82 4.24
CA GLY A 267 4.00 -23.10 4.58
C GLY A 267 2.63 -23.26 3.92
N ALA A 268 1.66 -23.76 4.68
CA ALA A 268 0.26 -23.78 4.24
C ALA A 268 -0.24 -22.34 3.98
N VAL A 269 -0.97 -22.16 2.89
CA VAL A 269 -1.58 -20.87 2.55
C VAL A 269 -2.94 -20.78 3.21
N THR A 270 -3.08 -19.82 4.10
CA THR A 270 -4.35 -19.43 4.74
C THR A 270 -4.65 -17.96 4.43
N ARG A 271 -5.82 -17.49 4.86
CA ARG A 271 -6.16 -16.06 4.83
C ARG A 271 -5.14 -15.22 5.58
N ASP A 272 -4.61 -15.71 6.70
CA ASP A 272 -3.57 -15.01 7.47
C ASP A 272 -2.25 -14.94 6.70
N THR A 273 -1.89 -15.99 5.95
CA THR A 273 -0.73 -15.96 5.04
C THR A 273 -0.88 -14.85 4.01
N ILE A 274 -2.05 -14.72 3.36
CA ILE A 274 -2.34 -13.65 2.41
C ILE A 274 -2.30 -12.27 3.10
N PHE A 275 -2.98 -12.13 4.23
CA PHE A 275 -3.06 -10.86 4.96
C PHE A 275 -1.70 -10.33 5.39
N ARG A 276 -0.85 -11.24 5.88
CA ARG A 276 0.54 -10.94 6.24
C ARG A 276 1.33 -10.55 5.01
N GLU A 277 1.29 -11.33 3.94
CA GLU A 277 2.07 -11.04 2.74
C GLU A 277 1.65 -9.70 2.09
N ARG A 278 0.36 -9.33 2.17
CA ARG A 278 -0.12 -8.00 1.76
C ARG A 278 0.48 -6.87 2.58
N LEU A 279 0.67 -7.03 3.89
CA LEU A 279 1.40 -6.05 4.71
C LEU A 279 2.85 -5.92 4.24
N LEU A 280 3.54 -7.05 4.06
CA LEU A 280 4.96 -7.07 3.70
C LEU A 280 5.20 -6.42 2.34
N GLU A 281 4.36 -6.78 1.37
CA GLU A 281 4.46 -6.30 0.01
C GLU A 281 4.04 -4.83 -0.10
N LEU A 282 2.91 -4.43 0.49
CA LEU A 282 2.22 -3.17 0.18
C LEU A 282 2.37 -2.10 1.28
N ALA A 283 3.30 -2.27 2.22
CA ALA A 283 3.58 -1.27 3.25
C ALA A 283 3.90 0.10 2.63
N GLY A 284 3.23 1.16 3.12
CA GLY A 284 3.38 2.52 2.60
C GLY A 284 2.60 2.85 1.33
N GLU A 285 1.87 1.90 0.72
CA GLU A 285 1.22 2.07 -0.59
C GLU A 285 -0.30 2.36 -0.52
N SER A 286 -0.79 2.87 0.60
CA SER A 286 -2.22 3.22 0.80
C SER A 286 -3.22 2.05 0.69
N LYS A 287 -2.77 0.80 0.92
CA LYS A 287 -3.62 -0.40 0.81
C LYS A 287 -4.17 -0.92 2.14
N ARG A 288 -3.42 -0.72 3.23
CA ARG A 288 -3.66 -1.41 4.51
C ARG A 288 -5.05 -1.19 5.11
N ARG A 289 -5.65 0.00 4.95
CA ARG A 289 -7.01 0.27 5.43
C ARG A 289 -8.04 -0.63 4.73
N GLN A 290 -7.97 -0.73 3.40
CA GLN A 290 -8.88 -1.55 2.62
C GLN A 290 -8.75 -3.03 3.02
N ASP A 291 -7.51 -3.50 3.18
CA ASP A 291 -7.24 -4.88 3.62
C ASP A 291 -7.80 -5.13 5.02
N LEU A 292 -7.55 -4.24 5.98
CA LEU A 292 -8.08 -4.37 7.34
C LEU A 292 -9.61 -4.44 7.35
N ILE A 293 -10.30 -3.66 6.52
CA ILE A 293 -11.76 -3.71 6.41
C ILE A 293 -12.21 -5.04 5.81
N ARG A 294 -11.61 -5.46 4.70
CA ARG A 294 -11.97 -6.71 4.05
C ARG A 294 -11.73 -7.93 4.94
N PHE A 295 -10.68 -7.91 5.75
CA PHE A 295 -10.39 -8.95 6.73
C PHE A 295 -11.17 -8.83 8.04
N GLY A 296 -11.98 -7.79 8.23
CA GLY A 296 -12.75 -7.57 9.46
C GLY A 296 -11.92 -7.16 10.67
N LEU A 297 -10.71 -6.63 10.44
CA LEU A 297 -9.72 -6.29 11.46
C LEU A 297 -9.55 -4.78 11.67
N TYR A 298 -10.26 -3.93 10.91
CA TYR A 298 -10.06 -2.48 10.96
C TYR A 298 -10.39 -1.84 12.31
N THR A 299 -11.37 -2.38 13.02
CA THR A 299 -11.81 -1.91 14.33
C THR A 299 -11.27 -2.75 15.48
N ALA A 300 -10.42 -3.74 15.21
CA ALA A 300 -9.75 -4.49 16.25
C ALA A 300 -8.80 -3.57 17.05
N ALA A 301 -8.62 -3.88 18.34
CA ALA A 301 -7.58 -3.25 19.16
C ALA A 301 -6.20 -3.56 18.58
N ARG A 302 -5.30 -2.58 18.54
CA ARG A 302 -3.92 -2.73 18.07
C ARG A 302 -2.95 -2.21 19.11
N ALA A 303 -1.70 -2.67 19.08
CA ALA A 303 -0.70 -2.24 20.07
C ALA A 303 -0.48 -0.72 20.09
N ILE A 304 -0.61 -0.02 18.95
CA ILE A 304 -0.55 1.47 18.91
C ILE A 304 -1.73 2.14 19.65
N ASP A 305 -2.81 1.41 19.92
CA ASP A 305 -3.92 1.90 20.73
C ASP A 305 -3.60 1.83 22.24
N ASP A 306 -2.48 1.20 22.66
CA ASP A 306 -1.98 1.14 24.05
C ASP A 306 -1.28 2.44 24.45
N ILE A 307 -2.00 3.55 24.38
CA ILE A 307 -1.55 4.84 24.92
C ILE A 307 -1.98 4.86 26.39
N PRO A 308 -1.18 5.37 27.36
CA PRO A 308 -1.57 5.41 28.77
C PRO A 308 -2.95 6.05 29.07
N ALA A 309 -3.50 6.83 28.13
CA ALA A 309 -4.84 7.45 28.17
C ALA A 309 -5.95 6.68 27.41
N HIS A 310 -5.60 5.66 26.63
CA HIS A 310 -6.52 4.84 25.83
C HIS A 310 -6.30 3.36 26.17
N ASN A 311 -7.26 2.74 26.85
CA ASN A 311 -7.24 1.29 27.03
C ASN A 311 -7.26 0.61 25.65
N LEU A 312 -6.56 -0.53 25.53
CA LEU A 312 -6.64 -1.43 24.37
C LEU A 312 -8.06 -1.98 24.18
N VAL A 313 -8.92 -1.22 23.50
CA VAL A 313 -10.29 -1.61 23.21
C VAL A 313 -10.57 -1.59 21.72
N ALA A 314 -11.35 -2.56 21.26
CA ALA A 314 -11.89 -2.53 19.92
C ALA A 314 -12.71 -1.25 19.72
N ARG A 315 -12.59 -0.67 18.53
CA ARG A 315 -13.35 0.52 18.14
C ARG A 315 -14.75 0.10 17.71
N ASP A 316 -15.69 1.04 17.79
CA ASP A 316 -17.03 0.82 17.28
C ASP A 316 -17.00 0.46 15.78
N ALA A 317 -17.80 -0.53 15.38
CA ALA A 317 -17.88 -1.00 13.99
C ALA A 317 -18.14 0.17 13.02
N THR A 318 -18.94 1.16 13.41
CA THR A 318 -19.31 2.34 12.59
C THR A 318 -18.11 3.10 12.04
N ARG A 319 -16.93 2.99 12.66
CA ARG A 319 -15.69 3.61 12.17
C ARG A 319 -15.17 3.03 10.86
N VAL A 320 -15.67 1.89 10.40
CA VAL A 320 -15.35 1.32 9.08
C VAL A 320 -15.74 2.27 7.94
N LEU A 321 -16.82 3.05 8.09
CA LEU A 321 -17.20 4.09 7.15
C LEU A 321 -16.87 5.46 7.75
N MET A 322 -16.30 6.35 6.93
CA MET A 322 -16.08 7.74 7.34
C MET A 322 -17.41 8.49 7.38
N PRO A 323 -17.57 9.54 8.21
CA PRO A 323 -18.75 10.39 8.13
C PRO A 323 -18.82 11.09 6.77
N ILE A 324 -20.04 11.26 6.25
CA ILE A 324 -20.28 12.24 5.19
C ILE A 324 -20.00 13.62 5.79
N PRO A 325 -19.18 14.48 5.16
CA PRO A 325 -18.85 15.78 5.72
C PRO A 325 -20.11 16.62 6.00
N GLN A 326 -20.18 17.26 7.16
CA GLN A 326 -21.37 18.01 7.60
C GLN A 326 -21.81 19.05 6.57
N THR A 327 -20.86 19.75 5.96
CA THR A 327 -21.15 20.75 4.92
C THR A 327 -21.86 20.16 3.69
N GLN A 328 -21.66 18.88 3.39
CA GLN A 328 -22.37 18.20 2.30
C GLN A 328 -23.79 17.78 2.74
N MET A 329 -23.95 17.34 3.99
CA MET A 329 -25.26 17.02 4.57
C MET A 329 -26.18 18.25 4.60
N ASP A 330 -25.63 19.39 5.00
CA ASP A 330 -26.37 20.67 5.05
C ASP A 330 -26.76 21.15 3.63
N ALA A 331 -25.88 20.93 2.65
CA ALA A 331 -26.09 21.36 1.27
C ALA A 331 -27.04 20.46 0.46
N ASN A 332 -27.16 19.18 0.81
CA ASN A 332 -27.96 18.22 0.05
C ASN A 332 -28.82 17.34 0.97
N PRO A 333 -30.13 17.65 1.11
CA PRO A 333 -31.03 16.90 2.00
C PRO A 333 -31.33 15.47 1.53
N LEU A 334 -30.90 15.07 0.32
CA LEU A 334 -31.02 13.69 -0.16
C LEU A 334 -29.93 12.78 0.41
N LEU A 335 -28.85 13.34 0.97
CA LEU A 335 -27.80 12.55 1.59
C LEU A 335 -28.28 11.98 2.93
N LYS A 336 -27.87 10.74 3.20
CA LYS A 336 -28.11 10.05 4.47
C LYS A 336 -26.79 9.78 5.14
N GLN A 337 -26.65 10.21 6.38
CA GLN A 337 -25.41 10.02 7.14
C GLN A 337 -25.14 8.51 7.35
N ASN A 338 -23.86 8.15 7.40
CA ASN A 338 -23.44 6.82 7.80
C ASN A 338 -23.78 6.57 9.27
N ALA A 339 -24.24 5.36 9.60
CA ALA A 339 -24.60 5.02 10.98
C ALA A 339 -23.46 5.33 11.96
N GLY A 340 -23.78 5.90 13.14
CA GLY A 340 -22.82 6.22 14.20
C GLY A 340 -22.20 7.62 14.17
N TYR A 341 -22.71 8.52 13.32
CA TYR A 341 -22.27 9.91 13.17
C TYR A 341 -23.42 10.91 13.18
#